data_AF-A0A845M1M3-F1
#
_entry.id   AF-A0A845M1M3-F1
#
_cell.length_a   1.000
_cell.length_b   1.000
_cell.length_c   1.000
_cell.angle_alpha   90.00
_cell.angle_beta   90.00
_cell.angle_gamma   90.00
#
_symmetry.space_group_name_H-M   'P 1'
#
loop_
_entity.id
_entity.type
_entity.pdbx_description
1 polymer ?
#
loop_
_entity_poly.entity_id
_entity_poly.type
_entity_poly.pdbx_seq_one_letter_code
_entity_poly.pdbx_strand_id
1 'polypeptide(L)'
;MTGRLMKLALTLTYFIVAVYFYFTGSQSLAALFAVGSIFIGVAIVRQGSVALAIKAIRENNLQKAKFHVNETIRPEWLSPSYRSYHFMAKGYVEAAEGKTDEAIRDFEASLTHKVRHADDLSIVKFQLAVLYAEKYDFQKAKALIAEVKNLNPNPNLLAQVKKAEKKIRAASSGKVKFDKNRDLDTYDAADDFDDLEESEILETAEAAEETEGAAPFSESENPEVR
;
A
#
# COMPACT_ATOMS: atom_id res chain seq x y z
N MET A 1 2.09 -12.19 -7.84
CA MET A 1 1.43 -13.36 -7.19
C MET A 1 2.35 -14.28 -6.35
N THR A 2 3.69 -14.24 -6.48
CA THR A 2 4.63 -15.19 -5.83
C THR A 2 4.83 -14.98 -4.32
N GLY A 3 4.88 -13.74 -3.83
CA GLY A 3 5.17 -13.46 -2.41
C GLY A 3 4.11 -13.96 -1.41
N ARG A 4 2.82 -13.90 -1.79
CA ARG A 4 1.73 -14.44 -0.96
C ARG A 4 1.70 -15.96 -0.94
N LEU A 5 1.96 -16.58 -2.09
CA LEU A 5 2.07 -18.03 -2.23
C LEU A 5 3.24 -18.57 -1.40
N MET A 6 4.39 -17.89 -1.39
CA MET A 6 5.54 -18.27 -0.58
C MET A 6 5.22 -18.23 0.93
N LYS A 7 4.54 -17.16 1.39
CA LYS A 7 4.12 -17.05 2.80
C LYS A 7 3.09 -18.12 3.18
N LEU A 8 2.14 -18.43 2.29
CA LEU A 8 1.15 -19.51 2.48
C LEU A 8 1.81 -20.89 2.54
N ALA A 9 2.74 -21.17 1.61
CA ALA A 9 3.52 -22.41 1.62
C ALA A 9 4.30 -22.55 2.93
N LEU A 10 4.93 -21.47 3.40
CA LEU A 10 5.65 -21.48 4.68
C LEU A 10 4.73 -21.79 5.87
N THR A 11 3.53 -21.16 5.94
CA THR A 11 2.56 -21.47 7.00
C THR A 11 2.10 -22.92 6.99
N LEU A 12 1.90 -23.49 5.80
CA LEU A 12 1.47 -24.87 5.63
C LEU A 12 2.58 -25.84 6.05
N THR A 13 3.82 -25.58 5.64
CA THR A 13 4.99 -26.38 6.05
C THR A 13 5.16 -26.37 7.56
N TYR A 14 5.08 -25.19 8.21
CA TYR A 14 5.14 -25.08 9.68
C TYR A 14 4.03 -25.86 10.37
N PHE A 15 2.81 -25.82 9.82
CA PHE A 15 1.67 -26.56 10.35
C PHE A 15 1.88 -28.09 10.22
N ILE A 16 2.36 -28.56 9.07
CA ILE A 16 2.67 -29.99 8.85
C ILE A 16 3.77 -30.47 9.81
N VAL A 17 4.83 -29.67 9.99
CA VAL A 17 5.92 -29.98 10.93
C VAL A 17 5.41 -30.01 12.37
N ALA A 18 4.52 -29.09 12.76
CA ALA A 18 3.90 -29.10 14.08
C ALA A 18 3.10 -30.38 14.34
N VAL A 19 2.30 -30.82 13.36
CA VAL A 19 1.53 -32.07 13.43
C VAL A 19 2.46 -33.28 13.53
N TYR A 20 3.54 -33.31 12.75
CA TYR A 20 4.54 -34.38 12.81
C TYR A 20 5.19 -34.49 14.20
N PHE A 21 5.63 -33.38 14.78
CA PHE A 21 6.23 -33.36 16.12
C PHE A 21 5.25 -33.70 17.24
N TYR A 22 3.95 -33.45 17.02
CA TYR A 22 2.91 -33.86 17.96
C TYR A 22 2.81 -35.38 18.05
N PHE A 23 2.89 -36.09 16.93
CA PHE A 23 2.84 -37.56 16.90
C PHE A 23 4.12 -38.23 17.40
N THR A 24 5.29 -37.60 17.28
CA THR A 24 6.56 -38.14 17.79
C THR A 24 6.74 -37.94 19.30
N GLY A 25 5.73 -37.41 20.00
CA GLY A 25 5.72 -37.25 21.47
C GLY A 25 6.48 -36.02 21.98
N SER A 26 6.98 -35.17 21.07
CA SER A 26 7.75 -33.97 21.41
C SER A 26 6.82 -32.76 21.64
N GLN A 27 5.99 -32.81 22.68
CA GLN A 27 4.92 -31.82 22.90
C GLN A 27 5.42 -30.37 22.95
N SER A 28 6.60 -30.13 23.54
CA SER A 28 7.21 -28.79 23.64
C SER A 28 7.57 -28.22 22.27
N LEU A 29 8.11 -29.04 21.36
CA LEU A 29 8.48 -28.61 20.01
C LEU A 29 7.22 -28.38 19.16
N ALA A 30 6.24 -29.28 19.24
CA ALA A 30 4.97 -29.15 18.55
C ALA A 30 4.25 -27.84 18.90
N ALA A 31 4.24 -27.48 20.19
CA ALA A 31 3.66 -26.22 20.66
C ALA A 31 4.38 -24.99 20.07
N LEU A 32 5.70 -24.99 20.00
CA LEU A 32 6.48 -23.88 19.43
C LEU A 32 6.16 -23.67 17.95
N PHE A 33 6.14 -24.74 17.14
CA PHE A 33 5.78 -24.67 15.73
C PHE A 33 4.32 -24.28 15.50
N ALA A 34 3.39 -24.73 16.35
CA ALA A 34 1.99 -24.34 16.29
C ALA A 34 1.79 -22.84 16.56
N VAL A 35 2.47 -22.29 17.57
CA VAL A 35 2.44 -20.84 17.86
C VAL A 35 3.05 -20.04 16.70
N GLY A 36 4.16 -20.51 16.14
CA GLY A 36 4.78 -19.90 14.96
C GLY A 36 3.84 -19.86 13.75
N SER A 37 3.14 -20.97 13.48
CA SER A 37 2.12 -21.06 12.41
C SER A 37 0.99 -20.04 12.60
N ILE A 38 0.44 -19.93 13.82
CA ILE A 38 -0.61 -18.96 14.14
C ILE A 38 -0.10 -17.53 13.93
N PHE A 39 1.12 -17.22 14.40
CA PHE A 39 1.68 -15.88 14.29
C PHE A 39 1.86 -15.46 12.82
N ILE A 40 2.38 -16.34 11.98
CA ILE A 40 2.55 -16.06 10.55
C ILE A 40 1.18 -15.97 9.85
N GLY A 41 0.23 -16.85 10.18
CA GLY A 41 -1.13 -16.81 9.62
C GLY A 41 -1.83 -15.48 9.91
N VAL A 42 -1.75 -15.00 11.15
CA VAL A 42 -2.29 -13.69 11.56
C VAL A 42 -1.61 -12.54 10.80
N ALA A 43 -0.29 -12.62 10.59
CA ALA A 43 0.43 -11.60 9.84
C ALA A 43 -0.03 -11.50 8.37
N ILE A 44 -0.29 -12.64 7.71
CA ILE A 44 -0.78 -12.68 6.32
C ILE A 44 -2.16 -12.04 6.21
N VAL A 45 -3.10 -12.42 7.09
CA VAL A 45 -4.48 -11.88 7.06
C VAL A 45 -4.47 -10.37 7.27
N ARG A 46 -3.65 -9.86 8.21
CA ARG A 46 -3.52 -8.43 8.49
C ARG A 46 -2.95 -7.60 7.33
N GLN A 47 -1.94 -8.12 6.63
CA GLN A 47 -1.42 -7.42 5.45
C GLN A 47 -2.38 -7.55 4.25
N GLY A 48 -3.15 -8.64 4.22
CA GLY A 48 -4.17 -8.91 3.21
C GLY A 48 -5.31 -7.88 3.23
N SER A 49 -5.83 -7.54 4.41
CA SER A 49 -6.96 -6.59 4.53
C SER A 49 -6.62 -5.22 3.92
N VAL A 50 -5.43 -4.68 4.18
CA VAL A 50 -5.02 -3.37 3.62
C VAL A 50 -4.98 -3.39 2.10
N ALA A 51 -4.41 -4.44 1.50
CA ALA A 51 -4.36 -4.57 0.05
C ALA A 51 -5.77 -4.74 -0.56
N LEU A 52 -6.65 -5.49 0.11
CA LEU A 52 -8.05 -5.63 -0.30
C LEU A 52 -8.81 -4.32 -0.18
N ALA A 53 -8.52 -3.49 0.82
CA ALA A 53 -9.09 -2.16 0.95
C ALA A 53 -8.69 -1.25 -0.21
N ILE A 54 -7.40 -1.23 -0.58
CA ILE A 54 -6.91 -0.47 -1.73
C ILE A 54 -7.54 -0.97 -3.03
N LYS A 55 -7.61 -2.29 -3.22
CA LYS A 55 -8.29 -2.88 -4.38
C LYS A 55 -9.76 -2.47 -4.44
N ALA A 56 -10.47 -2.49 -3.31
CA ALA A 56 -11.86 -2.06 -3.25
C ALA A 56 -12.04 -0.57 -3.55
N ILE A 57 -11.08 0.29 -3.17
CA ILE A 57 -11.08 1.72 -3.56
C ILE A 57 -10.91 1.87 -5.06
N ARG A 58 -10.00 1.08 -5.66
CA ARG A 58 -9.81 1.06 -7.12
C ARG A 58 -11.10 0.64 -7.83
N GLU A 59 -11.79 -0.38 -7.34
CA GLU A 59 -13.10 -0.79 -7.87
C GLU A 59 -14.26 0.17 -7.54
N ASN A 60 -13.97 1.36 -7.00
CA ASN A 60 -14.94 2.35 -6.53
C ASN A 60 -15.97 1.78 -5.53
N ASN A 61 -15.59 0.71 -4.82
CA ASN A 61 -16.41 0.02 -3.83
C ASN A 61 -16.00 0.42 -2.42
N LEU A 62 -16.40 1.62 -2.04
CA LEU A 62 -16.03 2.22 -0.76
C LEU A 62 -16.62 1.48 0.46
N GLN A 63 -17.74 0.78 0.29
CA GLN A 63 -18.32 -0.06 1.34
C GLN A 63 -17.42 -1.26 1.67
N LYS A 64 -16.91 -1.96 0.64
CA LYS A 64 -15.92 -3.03 0.82
C LYS A 64 -14.60 -2.47 1.36
N ALA A 65 -14.18 -1.31 0.88
CA ALA A 65 -12.97 -0.66 1.40
C ALA A 65 -13.08 -0.39 2.90
N LYS A 66 -14.22 0.19 3.34
CA LYS A 66 -14.50 0.43 4.76
C LYS A 66 -14.49 -0.86 5.58
N PHE A 67 -15.07 -1.94 5.06
CA PHE A 67 -15.04 -3.24 5.73
C PHE A 67 -13.59 -3.70 5.99
N HIS A 68 -12.75 -3.71 4.95
CA HIS A 68 -11.36 -4.16 5.06
C HIS A 68 -10.45 -3.21 5.87
N VAL A 69 -10.70 -1.90 5.84
CA VAL A 69 -10.00 -0.95 6.73
C VAL A 69 -10.31 -1.28 8.19
N ASN A 70 -11.58 -1.54 8.52
CA ASN A 70 -11.99 -1.84 9.90
C ASN A 70 -11.54 -3.22 10.41
N GLU A 71 -11.26 -4.18 9.52
CA GLU A 71 -10.63 -5.46 9.90
C GLU A 71 -9.20 -5.27 10.43
N THR A 72 -8.57 -4.13 10.14
CA THR A 72 -7.19 -3.86 10.56
C THR A 72 -7.16 -3.36 12.00
N ILE A 73 -7.15 -4.29 12.96
CA ILE A 73 -7.27 -4.01 14.41
C ILE A 73 -6.14 -3.11 14.95
N ARG A 74 -4.92 -3.22 14.40
CA ARG A 74 -3.72 -2.50 14.88
C ARG A 74 -2.81 -2.07 13.72
N PRO A 75 -2.97 -0.85 13.18
CA PRO A 75 -2.12 -0.35 12.10
C PRO A 75 -0.65 -0.18 12.53
N GLU A 76 -0.37 -0.12 13.83
CA GLU A 76 0.97 0.00 14.38
C GLU A 76 1.85 -1.24 14.16
N TRP A 77 1.28 -2.39 13.84
CA TRP A 77 2.04 -3.62 13.56
C TRP A 77 2.30 -3.85 12.08
N LEU A 78 1.76 -2.99 11.21
CA LEU A 78 2.06 -3.01 9.79
C LEU A 78 3.47 -2.47 9.53
N SER A 79 4.12 -2.96 8.48
CA SER A 79 5.35 -2.32 8.01
C SER A 79 5.06 -0.88 7.56
N PRO A 80 6.05 0.02 7.53
CA PRO A 80 5.84 1.43 7.21
C PRO A 80 5.03 1.65 5.93
N SER A 81 5.37 0.93 4.85
CA SER A 81 4.64 1.02 3.58
C SER A 81 3.19 0.58 3.69
N TYR A 82 2.90 -0.57 4.31
CA TYR A 82 1.51 -1.02 4.52
C TYR A 82 0.74 -0.08 5.46
N ARG A 83 1.41 0.54 6.42
CA ARG A 83 0.81 1.54 7.29
C ARG A 83 0.41 2.79 6.50
N SER A 84 1.26 3.25 5.57
CA SER A 84 0.92 4.31 4.62
C SER A 84 -0.36 3.95 3.85
N TYR A 85 -0.42 2.76 3.23
CA TYR A 85 -1.61 2.33 2.49
C TYR A 85 -2.86 2.20 3.35
N HIS A 86 -2.73 1.76 4.60
CA HIS A 86 -3.86 1.71 5.52
C HIS A 86 -4.44 3.11 5.77
N PHE A 87 -3.59 4.09 6.07
CA PHE A 87 -4.03 5.46 6.29
C PHE A 87 -4.57 6.11 5.01
N MET A 88 -3.97 5.82 3.85
CA MET A 88 -4.52 6.22 2.56
C MET A 88 -5.94 5.68 2.37
N ALA A 89 -6.13 4.37 2.59
CA ALA A 89 -7.44 3.73 2.46
C ALA A 89 -8.48 4.33 3.41
N LYS A 90 -8.08 4.58 4.66
CA LYS A 90 -8.94 5.19 5.67
C LYS A 90 -9.31 6.63 5.30
N GLY A 91 -8.36 7.41 4.77
CA GLY A 91 -8.61 8.76 4.25
C GLY A 91 -9.63 8.79 3.12
N TYR A 92 -9.59 7.81 2.19
CA TYR A 92 -10.61 7.67 1.14
C TYR A 92 -12.01 7.40 1.69
N VAL A 93 -12.11 6.47 2.65
CA VAL A 93 -13.39 6.13 3.29
C VAL A 93 -13.94 7.34 4.05
N GLU A 94 -13.11 8.04 4.82
CA GLU A 94 -13.51 9.22 5.59
C GLU A 94 -13.92 10.39 4.67
N ALA A 95 -13.19 10.62 3.58
CA ALA A 95 -13.53 11.64 2.59
C ALA A 95 -14.92 11.38 1.98
N ALA A 96 -15.21 10.13 1.62
CA ALA A 96 -16.50 9.74 1.06
C ALA A 96 -17.65 9.82 2.06
N GLU A 97 -17.37 9.67 3.36
CA GLU A 97 -18.33 9.91 4.44
C GLU A 97 -18.52 11.39 4.76
N GLY A 98 -17.85 12.30 4.03
CA GLY A 98 -17.92 13.74 4.26
C GLY A 98 -17.12 14.24 5.46
N LYS A 99 -16.31 13.36 6.07
CA LYS A 99 -15.42 13.63 7.21
C LYS A 99 -14.10 14.25 6.73
N THR A 100 -14.20 15.47 6.20
CA THR A 100 -13.09 16.14 5.51
C THR A 100 -11.86 16.33 6.43
N ASP A 101 -12.06 16.67 7.71
CA ASP A 101 -10.95 16.91 8.64
C ASP A 101 -10.21 15.63 9.01
N GLU A 102 -10.95 14.56 9.25
CA GLU A 102 -10.41 13.23 9.52
C GLU A 102 -9.65 12.71 8.30
N ALA A 103 -10.25 12.85 7.11
CA ALA A 103 -9.61 12.44 5.86
C ALA A 103 -8.27 13.13 5.62
N ILE A 104 -8.19 14.45 5.87
CA ILE A 104 -6.93 15.20 5.75
C ILE A 104 -5.87 14.64 6.70
N ARG A 105 -6.23 14.45 7.98
CA ARG A 105 -5.31 13.90 8.99
C ARG A 105 -4.79 12.52 8.57
N ASP A 106 -5.67 11.68 8.05
CA ASP A 106 -5.32 10.33 7.65
C ASP A 106 -4.45 10.31 6.38
N PHE A 107 -4.72 11.15 5.38
CA PHE A 107 -3.81 11.29 4.24
C PHE A 107 -2.45 11.88 4.62
N GLU A 108 -2.38 12.84 5.54
CA GLU A 108 -1.11 13.36 6.07
C GLU A 108 -0.34 12.28 6.86
N ALA A 109 -1.04 11.45 7.62
CA ALA A 109 -0.45 10.29 8.28
C ALA A 109 0.11 9.29 7.26
N SER A 110 -0.56 9.08 6.12
CA SER A 110 -0.03 8.28 5.01
C SER A 110 1.30 8.84 4.50
N LEU A 111 1.39 10.15 4.24
CA LEU A 111 2.62 10.79 3.76
C LEU A 111 3.79 10.64 4.74
N THR A 112 3.50 10.62 6.04
CA THR A 112 4.51 10.46 7.10
C THR A 112 5.16 9.07 7.08
N HIS A 113 4.44 8.03 6.62
CA HIS A 113 4.89 6.65 6.65
C HIS A 113 5.59 6.17 5.37
N LYS A 114 5.99 7.10 4.49
CA LYS A 114 6.67 6.87 3.21
C LYS A 114 5.83 5.99 2.27
N VAL A 115 5.03 6.64 1.43
CA VAL A 115 4.35 6.01 0.31
C VAL A 115 5.41 5.34 -0.60
N ARG A 116 5.20 4.07 -0.96
CA ARG A 116 6.23 3.27 -1.65
C ARG A 116 6.46 3.75 -3.09
N HIS A 117 5.38 3.97 -3.85
CA HIS A 117 5.44 4.32 -5.26
C HIS A 117 5.19 5.82 -5.49
N ALA A 118 5.87 6.39 -6.48
CA ALA A 118 5.73 7.80 -6.85
C ALA A 118 4.32 8.12 -7.37
N ASP A 119 3.66 7.16 -8.03
CA ASP A 119 2.29 7.30 -8.50
C ASP A 119 1.30 7.37 -7.33
N ASP A 120 1.40 6.44 -6.37
CA ASP A 120 0.61 6.47 -5.14
C ASP A 120 0.83 7.78 -4.37
N LEU A 121 2.08 8.27 -4.32
CA LEU A 121 2.40 9.54 -3.67
C LEU A 121 1.69 10.71 -4.37
N SER A 122 1.67 10.71 -5.70
CA SER A 122 0.98 11.72 -6.51
C SER A 122 -0.53 11.69 -6.25
N ILE A 123 -1.11 10.50 -6.11
CA ILE A 123 -2.52 10.29 -5.82
C ILE A 123 -2.88 10.82 -4.43
N VAL A 124 -2.11 10.48 -3.39
CA VAL A 124 -2.34 10.98 -2.02
C VAL A 124 -2.25 12.50 -1.96
N LYS A 125 -1.22 13.10 -2.60
CA LYS A 125 -1.06 14.55 -2.62
C LYS A 125 -2.16 15.25 -3.41
N PHE A 126 -2.62 14.65 -4.51
CA PHE A 126 -3.75 15.16 -5.28
C PHE A 126 -5.03 15.16 -4.45
N GLN A 127 -5.30 14.06 -3.74
CA GLN A 127 -6.49 13.95 -2.89
C GLN A 127 -6.44 14.94 -1.72
N LEU A 128 -5.28 15.17 -1.11
CA LEU A 128 -5.10 16.26 -0.13
C LEU A 128 -5.36 17.63 -0.74
N ALA A 129 -4.90 17.89 -1.96
CA ALA A 129 -5.13 19.17 -2.61
C ALA A 129 -6.63 19.44 -2.81
N VAL A 130 -7.38 18.39 -3.19
CA VAL A 130 -8.83 18.42 -3.30
C VAL A 130 -9.49 18.74 -1.97
N LEU A 131 -9.15 18.01 -0.89
CA LEU A 131 -9.72 18.24 0.44
C LEU A 131 -9.38 19.62 1.00
N TYR A 132 -8.16 20.12 0.77
CA TYR A 132 -7.78 21.49 1.14
C TYR A 132 -8.56 22.55 0.36
N ALA A 133 -8.86 22.30 -0.92
CA ALA A 133 -9.73 23.17 -1.70
C ALA A 133 -11.18 23.16 -1.18
N GLU A 134 -11.69 22.01 -0.72
CA GLU A 134 -13.00 21.94 -0.03
C GLU A 134 -13.05 22.80 1.23
N LYS A 135 -11.94 22.88 1.96
CA LYS A 135 -11.80 23.73 3.14
C LYS A 135 -11.52 25.19 2.83
N TYR A 136 -11.60 25.60 1.55
CA TYR A 136 -11.26 26.94 1.08
C TYR A 136 -9.79 27.34 1.31
N ASP A 137 -8.91 26.39 1.65
CA ASP A 137 -7.46 26.60 1.76
C ASP A 137 -6.80 26.46 0.38
N PHE A 138 -7.11 27.42 -0.49
CA PHE A 138 -6.62 27.41 -1.88
C PHE A 138 -5.12 27.59 -2.00
N GLN A 139 -4.45 28.13 -0.96
CA GLN A 139 -2.99 28.28 -0.96
C GLN A 139 -2.32 26.92 -0.85
N LYS A 140 -2.72 26.11 0.15
CA LYS A 140 -2.23 24.73 0.29
C LYS A 140 -2.61 23.86 -0.89
N ALA A 141 -3.85 23.97 -1.37
CA ALA A 141 -4.30 23.21 -2.53
C ALA A 141 -3.42 23.47 -3.77
N LYS A 142 -3.08 24.74 -4.06
CA LYS A 142 -2.19 25.09 -5.19
C LYS A 142 -0.78 24.56 -5.02
N ALA A 143 -0.23 24.64 -3.80
CA ALA A 143 1.10 24.11 -3.50
C ALA A 143 1.16 22.60 -3.76
N LEU A 144 0.17 21.85 -3.26
CA LEU A 144 0.07 20.40 -3.47
C LEU A 144 -0.12 20.04 -4.95
N ILE A 145 -0.94 20.77 -5.70
CA ILE A 145 -1.09 20.55 -7.16
C ILE A 145 0.24 20.75 -7.90
N ALA A 146 1.03 21.76 -7.51
CA ALA A 146 2.34 21.98 -8.11
C ALA A 146 3.30 20.83 -7.78
N GLU A 147 3.29 20.34 -6.54
CA GLU A 147 4.08 19.18 -6.14
C GLU A 147 3.68 17.92 -6.92
N VAL A 148 2.38 17.66 -7.09
CA VAL A 148 1.88 16.52 -7.88
C VAL A 148 2.40 16.60 -9.30
N LYS A 149 2.34 17.76 -9.96
CA LYS A 149 2.88 17.93 -11.32
C LYS A 149 4.38 17.65 -11.43
N ASN A 150 5.15 18.00 -10.40
CA ASN A 150 6.60 17.74 -10.37
C ASN A 150 6.95 16.26 -10.22
N LEU A 151 6.01 15.44 -9.73
CA LEU A 151 6.19 13.99 -9.61
C LEU A 151 5.95 13.23 -10.92
N ASN A 152 5.63 13.94 -12.02
CA ASN A 152 5.33 13.35 -13.33
C ASN A 152 4.28 12.22 -13.24
N PRO A 153 3.05 12.52 -12.77
CA PRO A 153 2.02 11.52 -12.61
C PRO A 153 1.61 10.95 -13.96
N ASN A 154 1.00 9.76 -13.94
CA ASN A 154 0.44 9.16 -15.14
C ASN A 154 -0.50 10.13 -15.92
N PRO A 155 -0.69 9.94 -17.24
CA PRO A 155 -1.43 10.90 -18.06
C PRO A 155 -2.87 11.15 -17.61
N ASN A 156 -3.51 10.12 -17.05
CA ASN A 156 -4.89 10.15 -16.58
C ASN A 156 -5.03 11.00 -15.31
N LEU A 157 -4.21 10.77 -14.28
CA LEU A 157 -4.09 11.63 -13.10
C LEU A 157 -3.70 13.05 -13.49
N LEU A 158 -2.77 13.24 -14.44
CA LEU A 158 -2.38 14.58 -14.90
C LEU A 158 -3.56 15.35 -15.52
N ALA A 159 -4.44 14.68 -16.26
CA ALA A 159 -5.64 15.29 -16.82
C ALA A 159 -6.61 15.74 -15.70
N GLN A 160 -6.75 14.94 -14.65
CA GLN A 160 -7.55 15.28 -13.48
C GLN A 160 -6.95 16.43 -12.68
N VAL A 161 -5.64 16.43 -12.46
CA VAL A 161 -4.88 17.49 -11.81
C VAL A 161 -5.08 18.82 -12.54
N LYS A 162 -5.00 18.84 -13.88
CA LYS A 162 -5.28 20.04 -14.69
C LYS A 162 -6.72 20.54 -14.55
N LYS A 163 -7.71 19.64 -14.51
CA LYS A 163 -9.11 20.00 -14.28
C LYS A 163 -9.28 20.63 -12.89
N ALA A 164 -8.75 20.00 -11.84
CA ALA A 164 -8.82 20.49 -10.46
C ALA A 164 -8.12 21.84 -10.31
N GLU A 165 -6.93 22.01 -10.89
CA GLU A 165 -6.19 23.29 -10.88
C GLU A 165 -7.01 24.42 -11.47
N LYS A 166 -7.67 24.18 -12.62
CA LYS A 166 -8.54 25.18 -13.26
C LYS A 166 -9.70 25.58 -12.34
N LYS A 167 -10.32 24.62 -11.66
CA LYS A 167 -11.41 24.87 -10.70
C LYS A 167 -10.92 25.63 -9.47
N ILE A 168 -9.81 25.22 -8.86
CA ILE A 168 -9.18 25.90 -7.72
C ILE A 168 -8.81 27.34 -8.09
N ARG A 169 -8.27 27.57 -9.29
CA ARG A 169 -7.96 28.93 -9.78
C ARG A 169 -9.22 29.77 -9.96
N ALA A 170 -10.28 29.21 -10.53
CA ALA A 170 -11.56 29.91 -10.69
C ALA A 170 -12.19 30.27 -9.33
N ALA A 171 -12.22 29.32 -8.39
CA ALA A 171 -12.75 29.50 -7.04
C ALA A 171 -11.94 30.52 -6.23
N SER A 172 -10.60 30.42 -6.23
CA SER A 172 -9.74 31.37 -5.52
C SER A 172 -9.80 32.80 -6.07
N SER A 173 -10.23 32.98 -7.32
CA SER A 173 -10.44 34.31 -7.92
C SER A 173 -11.80 34.94 -7.59
N GLY A 174 -12.63 34.29 -6.76
CA GLY A 174 -13.96 34.79 -6.37
C GLY A 174 -15.00 34.72 -7.49
N LYS A 175 -14.65 34.16 -8.65
CA LYS A 175 -15.53 34.10 -9.83
C LYS A 175 -16.59 32.99 -9.75
N VAL A 176 -16.41 32.00 -8.86
CA VAL A 176 -17.29 30.84 -8.71
C VAL A 176 -17.33 30.43 -7.24
N LYS A 177 -18.53 30.16 -6.69
CA LYS A 177 -18.66 29.48 -5.39
C LYS A 177 -18.24 28.03 -5.58
N PHE A 178 -17.23 27.58 -4.83
CA PHE A 178 -16.81 26.17 -4.83
C PHE A 178 -17.97 25.34 -4.25
N ASP A 179 -18.62 24.53 -5.10
CA ASP A 179 -19.71 23.65 -4.71
C ASP A 179 -19.15 22.25 -4.42
N LYS A 180 -19.12 21.90 -3.13
CA LYS A 180 -18.56 20.64 -2.60
C LYS A 180 -19.12 19.39 -3.30
N ASN A 181 -20.38 19.41 -3.74
CA ASN A 181 -21.06 18.22 -4.23
C ASN A 181 -21.01 18.06 -5.76
N ARG A 182 -20.63 19.10 -6.50
CA ARG A 182 -20.73 19.11 -7.98
C ARG A 182 -19.38 19.17 -8.68
N ASP A 183 -18.34 19.59 -7.97
CA ASP A 183 -17.07 19.94 -8.59
C ASP A 183 -15.91 18.97 -8.37
N LEU A 184 -16.13 17.94 -7.56
CA LEU A 184 -15.15 16.92 -7.24
C LEU A 184 -15.70 15.56 -7.68
N ASP A 185 -15.54 15.27 -8.96
CA ASP A 185 -15.48 13.88 -9.39
C ASP A 185 -14.25 13.31 -8.68
N THR A 186 -14.48 12.56 -7.59
CA THR A 186 -13.41 11.88 -6.85
C THR A 186 -12.59 11.06 -7.85
N TYR A 187 -11.26 11.07 -7.70
CA TYR A 187 -10.36 10.28 -8.53
C TYR A 187 -10.89 8.84 -8.64
N ASP A 188 -11.41 8.49 -9.82
CA ASP A 188 -11.91 7.15 -10.09
C ASP A 188 -10.67 6.28 -10.25
N ALA A 189 -10.22 5.71 -9.13
CA ALA A 189 -9.00 4.92 -9.02
C ALA A 189 -9.09 3.59 -9.80
N ALA A 190 -10.15 3.35 -10.57
CA ALA A 190 -10.39 2.13 -11.32
C ALA A 190 -9.44 1.96 -12.51
N ASP A 191 -9.05 3.06 -13.17
CA ASP A 191 -8.48 2.99 -14.52
C ASP A 191 -6.93 2.96 -14.58
N ASP A 192 -6.21 3.14 -13.45
CA ASP A 192 -4.80 3.58 -13.47
C ASP A 192 -3.80 2.71 -12.69
N PHE A 193 -4.22 1.56 -12.18
CA PHE A 193 -3.47 0.83 -11.15
C PHE A 193 -3.03 -0.59 -11.53
N ASP A 194 -3.19 -0.97 -12.80
CA ASP A 194 -2.82 -2.30 -13.31
C ASP A 194 -1.30 -2.57 -13.28
N ASP A 195 -0.46 -1.53 -13.27
CA ASP A 195 1.00 -1.69 -13.45
C ASP A 195 1.79 -1.97 -12.14
N LEU A 196 1.17 -1.81 -10.97
CA LEU A 196 1.90 -1.92 -9.70
C LEU A 196 2.10 -3.36 -9.19
N GLU A 197 1.39 -4.36 -9.76
CA GLU A 197 1.69 -5.77 -9.46
C GLU A 197 2.87 -6.33 -10.28
N GLU A 198 3.25 -5.72 -11.40
CA GLU A 198 4.36 -6.21 -12.25
C GLU A 198 5.75 -5.78 -11.75
N SER A 199 5.89 -4.57 -11.19
CA SER A 199 7.19 -4.08 -10.70
C SER A 199 7.74 -4.86 -9.49
N GLU A 200 6.87 -5.52 -8.71
CA GLU A 200 7.28 -6.43 -7.63
C GLU A 200 7.85 -7.77 -8.14
N ILE A 201 7.71 -8.10 -9.42
CA ILE A 201 8.14 -9.40 -9.98
C ILE A 201 9.58 -9.33 -10.51
N LEU A 202 9.99 -8.19 -11.06
CA LEU A 202 11.31 -8.03 -11.69
C LEU A 202 12.43 -7.70 -10.69
N GLU A 203 12.19 -6.80 -9.74
CA GLU A 203 13.22 -6.34 -8.80
C GLU A 203 13.68 -7.44 -7.81
N THR A 204 12.78 -8.38 -7.46
CA THR A 204 13.15 -9.53 -6.61
C THR A 204 13.78 -10.69 -7.38
N ALA A 205 13.62 -10.76 -8.70
CA ALA A 205 14.25 -11.79 -9.53
C ALA A 205 15.71 -11.42 -9.83
N GLU A 206 15.98 -10.13 -10.11
CA GLU A 206 17.33 -9.63 -10.41
C GLU A 206 18.26 -9.69 -9.19
N ALA A 207 17.74 -9.40 -7.99
CA ALA A 207 18.51 -9.50 -6.74
C ALA A 207 18.81 -10.94 -6.30
N ALA A 208 18.09 -11.94 -6.82
CA ALA A 208 18.33 -13.35 -6.52
C ALA A 208 19.37 -13.98 -7.47
N GLU A 209 19.36 -13.61 -8.76
CA GLU A 209 20.33 -14.12 -9.74
C GLU A 209 21.76 -13.60 -9.50
N GLU A 210 21.95 -12.39 -8.96
CA GLU A 210 23.31 -11.89 -8.65
C GLU A 210 23.99 -12.60 -7.47
N THR A 211 23.25 -13.36 -6.65
CA THR A 211 23.82 -14.03 -5.46
C THR A 211 24.18 -15.51 -5.67
N GLU A 212 23.78 -16.14 -6.77
CA GLU A 212 24.11 -17.54 -7.08
C GLU A 212 25.29 -17.72 -8.06
N GLY A 213 25.81 -16.63 -8.65
CA GLY A 213 26.84 -16.70 -9.70
C GLY A 213 28.31 -16.70 -9.25
N ALA A 214 28.62 -16.62 -7.95
CA ALA A 214 29.99 -16.40 -7.48
C ALA A 214 30.45 -17.39 -6.39
N ALA A 215 30.70 -18.64 -6.78
CA ALA A 215 31.57 -19.53 -6.03
C ALA A 215 32.66 -20.09 -6.96
N PRO A 216 33.93 -19.64 -6.85
CA PRO A 216 35.01 -20.25 -7.58
C PRO A 216 35.38 -21.58 -6.91
N PHE A 217 35.23 -22.65 -7.68
CA PHE A 217 35.83 -23.95 -7.44
C PHE A 217 37.36 -23.78 -7.46
N SER A 218 38.05 -24.03 -6.34
CA SER A 218 39.51 -24.19 -6.33
C SER A 218 39.86 -25.57 -5.77
N GLU A 219 40.24 -26.40 -6.72
CA GLU A 219 40.83 -27.72 -6.64
C GLU A 219 42.34 -27.60 -6.42
N SER A 220 42.90 -28.27 -5.41
CA SER A 220 44.26 -28.85 -5.42
C SER A 220 44.52 -29.49 -4.04
N GLU A 221 44.61 -30.83 -3.98
CA GLU A 221 45.81 -31.65 -4.15
C GLU A 221 46.30 -32.20 -2.80
N ASN A 222 46.00 -33.48 -2.62
CA ASN A 222 46.78 -34.46 -1.88
C ASN A 222 48.27 -34.32 -2.24
N PRO A 223 49.20 -34.54 -1.29
CA PRO A 223 49.88 -35.83 -1.39
C PRO A 223 50.16 -36.51 -0.06
N GLU A 224 50.13 -37.85 -0.13
CA GLU A 224 50.83 -38.78 0.74
C GLU A 224 52.31 -38.36 0.92
N VAL A 225 52.91 -38.71 2.06
CA VAL A 225 54.10 -39.59 2.15
C VAL A 225 54.56 -39.65 3.61
N ARG A 226 54.52 -40.89 4.13
CA ARG A 226 55.32 -41.52 5.21
C ARG A 226 55.55 -40.80 6.53
#